data_AF-A0A9E5EY44-F1
#
_entry.id   AF-A0A9E5EY44-F1
#
_cell.length_a   1.000
_cell.length_b   1.000
_cell.length_c   1.000
_cell.angle_alpha   90.00
_cell.angle_beta   90.00
_cell.angle_gamma   90.00
#
_symmetry.space_group_name_H-M   'P 1'
#
loop_
_entity.id
_entity.type
_entity.pdbx_description
1 polymer ?
#
loop_
_entity_poly.entity_id
_entity_poly.type
_entity_poly.pdbx_seq_one_letter_code
_entity_poly.pdbx_strand_id
1 'polypeptide(L)'
;QIGKSPLLEARIQELFGWKETPKLGGGKLPLLISLLAPNYRSQQLTLDLAGFWKNTYPQVRKDLRGRYPKHAWPEDPLKRETEP
;
A
#
# COMPACT_ATOMS: atom_id res chain seq x y z
N GLN A 1 -13.79 -0.07 14.13
CA GLN A 1 -12.91 -0.19 15.31
C GLN A 1 -11.57 -0.72 14.82
N ILE A 2 -10.57 0.15 14.68
CA ILE A 2 -9.25 -0.17 14.10
C ILE A 2 -8.37 -0.96 15.11
N GLY A 3 -8.68 -0.92 16.40
CA GLY A 3 -7.86 -1.50 17.49
C GLY A 3 -7.90 -3.03 17.70
N LYS A 4 -8.40 -3.83 16.75
CA LYS A 4 -8.38 -5.31 16.85
C LYS A 4 -7.75 -6.02 15.66
N SER A 5 -7.51 -5.33 14.55
CA SER A 5 -6.87 -5.93 13.38
C SER A 5 -5.36 -5.84 13.54
N PRO A 6 -4.59 -6.91 13.30
CA PRO A 6 -3.14 -6.85 13.36
C PRO A 6 -2.62 -5.84 12.35
N LEU A 7 -1.62 -5.05 12.76
CA LEU A 7 -1.03 -4.00 11.95
C LEU A 7 0.12 -4.57 11.11
N LEU A 8 0.08 -4.30 9.81
CA LEU A 8 1.18 -4.47 8.88
C LEU A 8 1.70 -3.09 8.50
N GLU A 9 2.94 -2.80 8.85
CA GLU A 9 3.62 -1.60 8.36
C GLU A 9 4.48 -1.98 7.16
N ALA A 10 4.21 -1.37 6.01
CA ALA A 10 4.94 -1.66 4.78
C ALA A 10 5.05 -0.41 3.94
N ARG A 11 6.18 -0.26 3.24
CA ARG A 11 6.35 0.82 2.28
C ARG A 11 5.44 0.56 1.08
N ILE A 12 4.90 1.64 0.51
CA ILE A 12 3.99 1.53 -0.64
C ILE A 12 4.65 0.75 -1.80
N GLN A 13 5.97 0.88 -1.99
CA GLN A 13 6.68 0.16 -3.05
C GLN A 13 6.75 -1.35 -2.83
N GLU A 14 6.77 -1.80 -1.57
CA GLU A 14 6.83 -3.23 -1.22
C GLU A 14 5.50 -3.94 -1.48
N LEU A 15 4.42 -3.18 -1.60
CA LEU A 15 3.08 -3.68 -1.85
C LEU A 15 2.68 -3.60 -3.33
N PHE A 16 3.55 -3.12 -4.22
CA PHE A 16 3.27 -3.18 -5.65
C PHE A 16 3.03 -4.63 -6.09
N GLY A 17 2.04 -4.84 -6.95
CA GLY A 17 1.55 -6.15 -7.36
C GLY A 17 0.56 -6.81 -6.38
N TRP A 18 0.36 -6.28 -5.17
CA TRP A 18 -0.63 -6.82 -4.23
C TRP A 18 -2.02 -6.30 -4.56
N LYS A 19 -2.92 -7.18 -5.00
CA LYS A 19 -4.26 -6.79 -5.43
C LYS A 19 -5.23 -6.58 -4.27
N GLU A 20 -5.08 -7.34 -3.19
CA GLU A 20 -6.02 -7.36 -2.06
C GLU A 20 -5.29 -7.28 -0.72
N THR A 21 -6.02 -6.87 0.32
CA THR A 21 -5.51 -6.91 1.70
C THR A 21 -5.31 -8.38 2.11
N PRO A 22 -4.11 -8.77 2.55
CA PRO A 22 -3.90 -10.10 3.13
C PRO A 22 -4.79 -10.29 4.37
N LYS A 23 -5.17 -11.55 4.59
CA LYS A 23 -6.03 -11.93 5.71
C LYS A 23 -5.40 -13.09 6.47
N LEU A 24 -5.40 -13.00 7.80
CA LEU A 24 -4.98 -14.08 8.70
C LEU A 24 -6.14 -15.02 9.03
N GLY A 25 -5.83 -16.14 9.68
CA GLY A 25 -6.83 -17.09 10.20
C GLY A 25 -7.68 -17.74 9.11
N GLY A 26 -7.07 -18.04 7.95
CA GLY A 26 -7.76 -18.64 6.81
C GLY A 26 -8.75 -17.71 6.12
N GLY A 27 -8.42 -16.41 6.03
CA GLY A 27 -9.27 -15.43 5.32
C GLY A 27 -10.26 -14.65 6.19
N LYS A 28 -10.23 -14.84 7.51
CA LYS A 28 -11.24 -14.28 8.43
C LYS A 28 -10.86 -12.91 8.99
N LEU A 29 -9.57 -12.64 9.12
CA LEU A 29 -9.09 -11.44 9.80
C LEU A 29 -8.25 -10.58 8.83
N PRO A 30 -8.80 -9.49 8.27
CA PRO A 30 -8.00 -8.59 7.43
C PRO A 30 -6.92 -7.89 8.24
N LEU A 31 -5.76 -7.69 7.63
CA LEU A 31 -4.71 -6.85 8.21
C LEU A 31 -5.03 -5.37 8.03
N LEU A 32 -4.79 -4.58 9.07
CA LEU A 32 -4.69 -3.14 8.93
C LEU A 32 -3.31 -2.82 8.36
N ILE A 33 -3.24 -2.11 7.24
CA ILE A 33 -1.98 -1.75 6.61
C ILE A 33 -1.70 -0.27 6.85
N SER A 34 -0.55 0.03 7.46
CA SER A 34 0.06 1.37 7.46
C SER A 34 0.96 1.49 6.24
N LEU A 35 0.49 2.27 5.27
CA LEU A 35 1.16 2.51 3.99
C LEU A 35 2.21 3.59 4.18
N LEU A 36 3.48 3.18 4.21
CA LEU A 36 4.60 4.06 4.51
C LEU A 36 5.18 4.70 3.24
N ALA A 37 5.61 5.96 3.37
CA ALA A 37 6.52 6.60 2.42
C ALA A 37 7.96 6.06 2.57
N PRO A 38 8.90 6.39 1.65
CA PRO A 38 10.29 5.96 1.75
C PRO A 38 11.00 6.31 3.06
N ASN A 39 10.54 7.34 3.77
CA ASN A 39 11.06 7.76 5.07
C ASN A 39 10.39 7.06 6.27
N TYR A 40 9.66 5.96 6.04
CA TYR A 40 8.93 5.21 7.06
C TYR A 40 7.82 5.98 7.79
N ARG A 41 7.38 7.13 7.26
CA ARG A 41 6.20 7.82 7.80
C ARG A 41 4.92 7.33 7.15
N SER A 42 3.93 6.99 7.98
CA SER A 42 2.60 6.59 7.52
C SER A 42 1.96 7.69 6.68
N GLN A 43 1.50 7.32 5.48
CA GLN A 43 0.74 8.19 4.59
C GLN A 43 -0.76 7.87 4.66
N GLN A 44 -1.10 6.60 4.87
CA GLN A 44 -2.49 6.13 4.90
C GLN A 44 -2.57 4.85 5.73
N LEU A 45 -3.64 4.70 6.52
CA LEU A 45 -4.05 3.42 7.10
C LEU A 45 -5.20 2.86 6.27
N THR A 46 -5.17 1.57 5.93
CA THR A 46 -6.26 0.92 5.19
C THR A 46 -6.49 -0.53 5.61
N LEU A 47 -7.75 -0.96 5.61
CA LEU A 47 -8.16 -2.37 5.66
C LEU A 47 -8.51 -2.91 4.26
N ASP A 48 -8.58 -2.02 3.27
CA ASP A 48 -8.93 -2.30 1.88
C ASP A 48 -7.83 -1.76 0.95
N LEU A 49 -6.88 -2.64 0.63
CA LEU A 49 -5.77 -2.33 -0.25
C LEU A 49 -6.25 -2.15 -1.71
N ALA A 50 -7.28 -2.89 -2.13
CA ALA A 50 -7.85 -2.78 -3.48
C ALA A 50 -8.48 -1.39 -3.69
N GLY A 51 -9.29 -0.94 -2.71
CA GLY A 51 -9.87 0.39 -2.69
C GLY A 51 -8.81 1.50 -2.64
N PHE A 52 -7.72 1.28 -1.88
CA PHE A 52 -6.58 2.20 -1.85
C PHE A 52 -5.96 2.37 -3.23
N TRP A 53 -5.63 1.29 -3.93
CA TRP A 53 -5.01 1.39 -5.27
C TRP A 53 -5.90 2.09 -6.29
N LYS A 54 -7.21 1.78 -6.27
CA LYS A 54 -8.15 2.32 -7.24
C LYS A 54 -8.43 3.82 -7.01
N ASN A 55 -8.60 4.23 -5.77
CA ASN A 55 -9.19 5.54 -5.46
C ASN A 55 -8.20 6.51 -4.80
N THR A 56 -7.27 6.02 -4.00
CA THR A 56 -6.42 6.86 -3.13
C THR A 56 -4.99 6.98 -3.66
N TYR A 57 -4.43 5.89 -4.18
CA TYR A 57 -3.07 5.85 -4.70
C TYR A 57 -2.78 6.92 -5.77
N PRO A 58 -3.67 7.22 -6.74
CA PRO A 58 -3.37 8.25 -7.75
C PRO A 58 -3.07 9.63 -7.15
N GLN A 59 -3.71 9.99 -6.03
CA GLN A 59 -3.44 11.23 -5.32
C GLN A 59 -2.16 11.14 -4.48
N VAL A 60 -2.02 10.07 -3.68
CA VAL A 60 -0.83 9.83 -2.86
C VAL A 60 0.45 9.77 -3.72
N ARG A 61 0.35 9.16 -4.90
CA ARG A 61 1.41 9.05 -5.90
C ARG A 61 1.88 10.43 -6.37
N LYS A 62 0.97 11.36 -6.69
CA LYS A 62 1.33 12.72 -7.14
C LYS A 62 2.17 13.42 -6.07
N ASP A 63 1.75 13.33 -4.82
CA ASP A 63 2.43 13.99 -3.69
C ASP A 63 3.78 13.32 -3.36
N LEU A 64 3.83 11.99 -3.39
CA LEU A 64 5.05 11.24 -3.10
C LEU A 64 6.08 11.31 -4.21
N ARG A 65 5.66 11.34 -5.49
CA ARG A 65 6.59 11.51 -6.62
C ARG A 65 7.30 12.86 -6.56
N GLY A 66 6.61 13.92 -6.14
CA GLY A 66 7.22 15.24 -5.94
C GLY A 66 8.23 15.25 -4.79
N ARG A 67 7.90 14.63 -3.66
CA ARG A 67 8.78 14.56 -2.47
C ARG A 67 9.94 13.57 -2.62
N TYR A 68 9.74 12.51 -3.40
CA TYR A 68 10.66 11.37 -3.55
C TYR A 68 10.85 11.01 -5.03
N PRO A 69 11.47 11.90 -5.84
CA PRO A 69 11.59 11.70 -7.29
C PRO A 69 12.52 10.55 -7.69
N LYS A 70 13.41 10.10 -6.79
CA LYS A 70 14.34 8.97 -7.02
C LYS A 70 13.72 7.58 -6.88
N HIS A 71 12.46 7.49 -6.41
CA HIS A 71 11.76 6.21 -6.21
C HIS A 71 10.78 5.93 -7.35
N ALA A 72 10.51 4.63 -7.59
CA ALA A 72 9.53 4.21 -8.58
C ALA A 72 8.10 4.48 -8.10
N TRP A 73 7.31 5.12 -8.96
CA TRP A 73 5.92 5.46 -8.73
C TRP A 73 5.10 5.16 -10.01
N PRO A 74 4.81 3.87 -10.29
CA PRO A 74 4.13 3.47 -11.51
C PRO A 74 2.70 4.04 -11.57
N GLU A 75 2.19 4.31 -12.77
CA GLU A 75 0.76 4.63 -12.95
C GLU A 75 -0.12 3.40 -12.61
N ASP A 76 0.38 2.20 -12.92
CA ASP A 76 -0.26 0.93 -12.60
C ASP A 76 0.52 0.22 -11.47
N PRO A 77 0.09 0.33 -10.19
CA PRO A 77 0.76 -0.28 -9.06
C PRO A 77 0.55 -1.80 -8.97
N LEU A 78 -0.33 -2.39 -9.80
CA LEU A 78 -0.64 -3.82 -9.79
C LEU A 78 0.15 -4.59 -10.84
N LYS A 79 0.78 -3.89 -11.80
CA LYS A 79 1.78 -4.49 -12.67
C LYS A 79 3.02 -4.81 -11.85
N ARG A 80 3.24 -6.10 -11.64
CA ARG A 80 4.55 -6.61 -11.26
C ARG A 80 5.44 -6.38 -12.47
N GLU A 81 6.40 -5.48 -12.39
CA GLU A 81 7.55 -5.56 -13.29
C GLU A 81 8.21 -6.90 -12.96
N THR A 82 7.92 -7.90 -13.78
CA THR A 82 8.72 -9.11 -13.84
C THR A 82 10.11 -8.65 -14.25
N GLU A 83 11.02 -8.52 -13.29
CA GLU A 83 12.44 -8.51 -13.62
C GLU A 83 12.72 -9.82 -14.39
N PRO A 84 13.31 -9.74 -15.59
CA PRO A 84 13.73 -10.91 -16.36
C PRO A 84 14.88 -11.68 -15.66
#